data_AF-A0A6J6DT27-F1
#
_entry.id   AF-A0A6J6DT27-F1
#
_cell.length_a   1.000
_cell.length_b   1.000
_cell.length_c   1.000
_cell.angle_alpha   90.00
_cell.angle_beta   90.00
_cell.angle_gamma   90.00
#
_symmetry.space_group_name_H-M   'P 1'
#
loop_
_entity.id
_entity.type
_entity.pdbx_description
1 polymer ?
#
loop_
_entity_poly.entity_id
_entity_poly.type
_entity_poly.pdbx_seq_one_letter_code
_entity_poly.pdbx_strand_id
1 'polypeptide(L)'
;MPVVITAIARTDIEGFIASTLFAQGWSVTFRAIDWESLETFVRNNSSDLGSTLLIYGSDLPGISKEKVQQISTQFSQVIGFATNTDENFSQLNQAPVIAADLVSLVRGLVRTPMLREMSHVSNLPRRAKVFALGSAGTHTGCTSIAMNLAMELSVQGKTTLLIDANFRAPSVFELLSMRNTESDLLWKKVAPNLSIFEITQAQAAETDELMMRAGKEFDYVVIDLGSIAGLSNRLTDRRWTSTTTTWSCDLADQLIVISRPDLLGVSRLQKVIELLAQTSIKAKLSFVMNMKTSGKKGEVELAKFMAMTSPVKPMRVKSINKDSRAMLAAQDERATLIETNERSTVRKSIAELASELSS
;
A
#
# COMPACT_ATOMS: atom_id res chain seq x y z
N MET A 1 -4.25 13.64 17.37
CA MET A 1 -4.28 13.96 15.93
C MET A 1 -2.87 14.41 15.57
N PRO A 2 -2.27 13.94 14.47
CA PRO A 2 -0.93 14.39 14.10
C PRO A 2 -0.93 15.90 13.80
N VAL A 3 0.10 16.59 14.28
CA VAL A 3 0.22 18.06 14.22
C VAL A 3 1.30 18.43 13.21
N VAL A 4 1.00 19.45 12.39
CA VAL A 4 1.93 19.97 11.39
C VAL A 4 2.03 21.49 11.48
N ILE A 5 3.25 21.98 11.27
CA ILE A 5 3.56 23.39 11.04
C ILE A 5 4.05 23.53 9.61
N THR A 6 3.49 24.49 8.89
CA THR A 6 3.94 24.86 7.54
C THR A 6 4.76 26.15 7.62
N ALA A 7 5.85 26.22 6.89
CA ALA A 7 6.73 27.37 6.81
C ALA A 7 7.15 27.57 5.35
N ILE A 8 6.20 28.03 4.53
CA ILE A 8 6.32 28.13 3.07
C ILE A 8 5.74 29.49 2.66
N ALA A 9 6.50 30.30 1.92
CA ALA A 9 6.08 31.65 1.58
C ALA A 9 5.10 31.69 0.40
N ARG A 10 5.28 30.80 -0.57
CA ARG A 10 4.38 30.61 -1.70
C ARG A 10 3.03 30.06 -1.24
N THR A 11 2.02 30.94 -1.27
CA THR A 11 0.66 30.67 -0.80
C THR A 11 -0.05 29.55 -1.57
N ASP A 12 0.27 29.36 -2.85
CA ASP A 12 -0.28 28.28 -3.67
C ASP A 12 0.21 26.90 -3.20
N ILE A 13 1.51 26.78 -2.94
CA ILE A 13 2.13 25.54 -2.46
C ILE A 13 1.73 25.26 -1.01
N GLU A 14 1.80 26.27 -0.13
CA GLU A 14 1.38 26.16 1.27
C GLU A 14 -0.09 25.74 1.37
N GLY A 15 -0.97 26.43 0.63
CA GLY A 15 -2.39 26.15 0.62
C GLY A 15 -2.69 24.71 0.19
N PHE A 16 -2.04 24.24 -0.87
CA PHE A 16 -2.15 22.85 -1.33
C PHE A 16 -1.71 21.83 -0.26
N ILE A 17 -0.56 22.05 0.36
CA ILE A 17 -0.03 21.15 1.40
C ILE A 17 -0.96 21.13 2.62
N ALA A 18 -1.33 22.30 3.13
CA ALA A 18 -2.19 22.44 4.30
C ALA A 18 -3.58 21.83 4.06
N SER A 19 -4.22 22.11 2.92
CA SER A 19 -5.54 21.55 2.60
C SER A 19 -5.51 20.04 2.43
N THR A 20 -4.44 19.52 1.80
CA THR A 20 -4.27 18.07 1.59
C THR A 20 -4.10 17.34 2.91
N LEU A 21 -3.24 17.85 3.80
CA LEU A 21 -3.00 17.24 5.10
C LEU A 21 -4.24 17.33 6.00
N PHE A 22 -4.93 18.48 5.99
CA PHE A 22 -6.19 18.65 6.70
C PHE A 22 -7.25 17.63 6.25
N ALA A 23 -7.40 17.42 4.93
CA ALA A 23 -8.30 16.41 4.38
C ALA A 23 -7.94 14.97 4.79
N GLN A 24 -6.67 14.72 5.13
CA GLN A 24 -6.21 13.44 5.70
C GLN A 24 -6.26 13.39 7.24
N GLY A 25 -6.90 14.37 7.89
CA GLY A 25 -7.07 14.39 9.34
C GLY A 25 -5.83 14.85 10.12
N TRP A 26 -4.99 15.70 9.55
CA TRP A 26 -3.90 16.39 10.26
C TRP A 26 -4.34 17.77 10.75
N SER A 27 -3.79 18.20 11.88
CA SER A 27 -4.02 19.54 12.40
C SER A 27 -2.88 20.48 12.01
N VAL A 28 -3.16 21.47 11.16
CA VAL A 28 -2.22 22.53 10.80
C VAL A 28 -2.31 23.63 11.86
N THR A 29 -1.36 23.67 12.79
CA THR A 29 -1.45 24.55 13.99
C THR A 29 -0.77 25.90 13.83
N PHE A 30 0.22 25.99 12.93
CA PHE A 30 0.92 27.23 12.64
C PHE A 30 1.37 27.28 11.18
N ARG A 31 1.29 28.47 10.58
CA ARG A 31 1.69 28.75 9.20
C ARG A 31 2.64 29.95 9.20
N ALA A 32 3.93 29.69 9.14
CA ALA A 32 4.96 30.72 9.13
C ALA A 32 5.12 31.31 7.72
N ILE A 33 5.19 32.63 7.65
CA ILE A 33 5.41 33.38 6.40
C ILE A 33 6.87 33.83 6.23
N ASP A 34 7.66 33.75 7.30
CA ASP A 34 9.09 34.04 7.34
C ASP A 34 9.77 33.20 8.44
N TRP A 35 11.10 33.19 8.44
CA TRP A 35 11.88 32.44 9.42
C TRP A 35 11.77 32.99 10.85
N GLU A 36 11.61 34.31 10.99
CA GLU A 36 11.55 34.97 12.31
C GLU A 36 10.30 34.53 13.07
N SER A 37 9.14 34.54 12.42
CA SER A 37 7.87 34.06 12.97
C SER A 37 7.91 32.58 13.35
N LEU A 38 8.60 31.74 12.56
CA LEU A 38 8.83 30.33 12.89
C LEU A 38 9.68 30.21 14.17
N GLU A 39 10.80 30.92 14.27
CA GLU A 39 11.64 30.89 15.47
C GLU A 39 10.91 31.39 16.71
N THR A 40 10.15 32.47 16.61
CA THR A 40 9.35 32.99 17.72
C THR A 40 8.34 31.94 18.19
N PHE A 41 7.65 31.29 17.25
CA PHE A 41 6.72 30.22 17.59
C PHE A 41 7.44 29.05 18.27
N VAL A 42 8.59 28.62 17.74
CA VAL A 42 9.37 27.51 18.27
C VAL A 42 9.84 27.77 19.70
N ARG A 43 10.36 28.98 19.98
CA ARG A 43 10.79 29.38 21.33
C ARG A 43 9.63 29.35 22.32
N ASN A 44 8.45 29.83 21.90
CA ASN A 44 7.26 29.92 22.75
C ASN A 44 6.58 28.56 23.00
N ASN A 45 6.85 27.53 22.19
CA ASN A 45 6.17 26.23 22.25
C ASN A 45 7.14 25.04 22.39
N SER A 46 8.37 25.27 22.87
CA SER A 46 9.48 24.32 22.85
C SER A 46 9.23 22.96 23.52
N SER A 47 8.28 22.84 24.46
CA SER A 47 7.91 21.57 25.10
C SER A 47 7.07 20.63 24.22
N ASP A 48 6.38 21.16 23.21
CA ASP A 48 5.29 20.44 22.51
C ASP A 48 5.67 20.02 21.07
N LEU A 49 6.85 20.43 20.59
CA LEU A 49 7.29 20.21 19.21
C LEU A 49 7.81 18.79 18.93
N GLY A 50 8.16 18.02 19.96
CA GLY A 50 8.68 16.66 19.83
C GLY A 50 7.71 15.65 19.21
N SER A 51 6.45 16.03 19.00
CA SER A 51 5.44 15.25 18.27
C SER A 51 4.91 15.92 16.99
N THR A 52 5.49 17.08 16.64
CA THR A 52 5.06 17.94 15.53
C THR A 52 5.95 17.73 14.30
N LEU A 53 5.34 17.73 13.12
CA LEU A 53 6.03 17.73 11.82
C LEU A 53 6.23 19.17 11.35
N LEU A 54 7.45 19.54 10.98
CA LEU A 54 7.73 20.79 10.27
C LEU A 54 7.81 20.53 8.77
N ILE A 55 7.05 21.28 7.97
CA ILE A 55 7.18 21.32 6.52
C ILE A 55 7.62 22.73 6.13
N TYR A 56 8.76 22.87 5.46
CA TYR A 56 9.27 24.16 5.03
C TYR A 56 9.57 24.21 3.54
N GLY A 57 9.56 25.42 2.98
CA GLY A 57 9.95 25.72 1.61
C GLY A 57 11.27 26.47 1.56
N SER A 58 12.08 26.22 0.55
CA SER A 58 13.34 26.96 0.32
C SER A 58 13.13 28.44 -0.02
N ASP A 59 11.90 28.84 -0.34
CA ASP A 59 11.43 30.19 -0.58
C ASP A 59 11.10 31.00 0.68
N LEU A 60 11.14 30.38 1.87
CA LEU A 60 10.80 31.06 3.11
C LEU A 60 11.80 32.20 3.43
N PRO A 61 11.35 33.46 3.56
CA PRO A 61 12.22 34.59 3.86
C PRO A 61 13.09 34.38 5.10
N GLY A 62 14.40 34.60 4.97
CA GLY A 62 15.35 34.48 6.08
C GLY A 62 15.82 33.07 6.42
N ILE A 63 15.42 32.06 5.62
CA ILE A 63 15.87 30.68 5.75
C ILE A 63 17.36 30.51 5.40
N SER A 64 18.02 29.58 6.07
CA SER A 64 19.36 29.08 5.71
C SER A 64 19.51 27.64 6.21
N LYS A 65 20.46 26.88 5.65
CA LYS A 65 20.71 25.49 6.04
C LYS A 65 21.07 25.37 7.52
N GLU A 66 21.89 26.29 8.01
CA GLU A 66 22.38 26.33 9.38
C GLU A 66 21.20 26.52 10.34
N LYS A 67 20.29 27.45 10.02
CA LYS A 67 19.10 27.71 10.84
C LYS A 67 18.13 26.53 10.84
N VAL A 68 17.91 25.88 9.70
CA VAL A 68 17.09 24.66 9.62
C VAL A 68 17.66 23.55 10.49
N GLN A 69 18.98 23.34 10.43
CA GLN A 69 19.65 22.32 11.24
C GLN A 69 19.57 22.61 12.74
N GLN A 70 19.57 23.89 13.14
CA GLN A 70 19.45 24.28 14.55
C GLN A 70 18.08 23.95 15.14
N ILE A 71 16.99 24.17 14.38
CA ILE A 71 15.64 23.92 14.89
C ILE A 71 15.16 22.49 14.63
N SER A 72 15.76 21.76 13.68
CA SER A 72 15.27 20.45 13.27
C SER A 72 15.27 19.42 14.39
N THR A 73 16.18 19.56 15.37
CA THR A 73 16.27 18.67 16.55
C THR A 73 15.10 18.83 17.53
N GLN A 74 14.35 19.93 17.43
CA GLN A 74 13.20 20.22 18.28
C GLN A 74 11.90 19.59 17.75
N PHE A 75 11.87 19.27 16.46
CA PHE A 75 10.70 18.67 15.81
C PHE A 75 10.82 17.15 15.78
N SER A 76 9.67 16.48 15.74
CA SER A 76 9.66 15.03 15.54
C SER A 76 10.24 14.63 14.18
N GLN A 77 9.97 15.44 13.15
CA GLN A 77 10.38 15.25 11.76
C GLN A 77 10.39 16.61 11.04
N VAL A 78 11.23 16.74 10.01
CA VAL A 78 11.32 17.94 9.19
C VAL A 78 11.36 17.56 7.71
N ILE A 79 10.52 18.20 6.90
CA ILE A 79 10.46 18.04 5.44
C ILE A 79 10.75 19.38 4.78
N GLY A 80 11.73 19.40 3.89
CA GLY A 80 12.00 20.55 3.04
C GLY A 80 11.56 20.30 1.60
N PHE A 81 10.95 21.31 0.99
CA PHE A 81 10.64 21.35 -0.44
C PHE A 81 11.41 22.46 -1.14
N ALA A 82 11.96 22.16 -2.31
CA ALA A 82 12.49 23.13 -3.25
C ALA A 82 11.33 23.87 -3.90
N THR A 83 11.07 25.10 -3.44
CA THR A 83 9.98 25.98 -3.89
C THR A 83 10.49 27.16 -4.71
N ASN A 84 11.80 27.41 -4.67
CA ASN A 84 12.56 28.34 -5.51
C ASN A 84 13.71 27.62 -6.24
N THR A 85 14.40 28.33 -7.14
CA THR A 85 15.56 27.83 -7.88
C THR A 85 16.89 28.10 -7.17
N ASP A 86 16.89 28.27 -5.85
CA ASP A 86 18.12 28.58 -5.10
C ASP A 86 19.00 27.33 -5.00
N GLU A 87 20.22 27.41 -5.53
CA GLU A 87 21.19 26.31 -5.54
C GLU A 87 21.54 25.83 -4.13
N ASN A 88 21.40 26.71 -3.14
CA ASN A 88 21.62 26.40 -1.73
C ASN A 88 20.72 25.28 -1.21
N PHE A 89 19.54 25.03 -1.81
CA PHE A 89 18.59 23.99 -1.40
C PHE A 89 18.38 22.91 -2.48
N SER A 90 19.35 22.73 -3.38
CA SER A 90 19.31 21.76 -4.48
C SER A 90 19.08 20.29 -4.07
N GLN A 91 19.31 19.93 -2.81
CA GLN A 91 19.09 18.59 -2.26
C GLN A 91 17.65 18.34 -1.77
N LEU A 92 16.79 19.37 -1.72
CA LEU A 92 15.42 19.22 -1.26
C LEU A 92 14.54 18.53 -2.30
N ASN A 93 13.45 17.92 -1.82
CA ASN A 93 12.45 17.32 -2.69
C ASN A 93 11.73 18.42 -3.49
N GLN A 94 11.30 18.11 -4.72
CA GLN A 94 10.38 19.01 -5.41
C GLN A 94 9.07 19.15 -4.63
N ALA A 95 8.51 20.35 -4.62
CA ALA A 95 7.19 20.57 -4.02
C ALA A 95 6.15 19.64 -4.67
N PRO A 96 5.37 18.88 -3.88
CA PRO A 96 4.43 17.93 -4.41
C PRO A 96 3.28 18.67 -5.10
N VAL A 97 2.89 18.16 -6.28
CA VAL A 97 1.75 18.68 -7.06
C VAL A 97 0.55 17.73 -6.96
N ILE A 98 0.79 16.49 -6.53
CA ILE A 98 -0.22 15.43 -6.41
C ILE A 98 -0.40 15.07 -4.95
N ALA A 99 -1.64 15.04 -4.47
CA ALA A 99 -1.97 14.80 -3.06
C ALA A 99 -1.39 13.45 -2.55
N ALA A 100 -1.46 12.40 -3.38
CA ALA A 100 -0.93 11.08 -3.03
C ALA A 100 0.59 11.07 -2.81
N ASP A 101 1.33 11.95 -3.49
CA ASP A 101 2.78 12.07 -3.30
C ASP A 101 3.10 12.67 -1.94
N LEU A 102 2.43 13.77 -1.58
CA LEU A 102 2.59 14.40 -0.27
C LEU A 102 2.20 13.44 0.87
N VAL A 103 1.03 12.80 0.76
CA VAL A 103 0.52 11.92 1.81
C VAL A 103 1.44 10.72 2.01
N SER A 104 1.92 10.10 0.93
CA SER A 104 2.87 8.99 1.02
C SER A 104 4.19 9.41 1.66
N LEU A 105 4.75 10.58 1.27
CA LEU A 105 5.99 11.11 1.85
C LEU A 105 5.85 11.33 3.36
N VAL A 106 4.80 12.05 3.76
CA VAL A 106 4.51 12.32 5.18
C VAL A 106 4.29 11.03 5.97
N ARG A 107 3.58 10.07 5.38
CA ARG A 107 3.29 8.78 6.01
C ARG A 107 4.55 7.91 6.18
N GLY A 108 5.53 8.01 5.28
CA GLY A 108 6.84 7.36 5.43
C GLY A 108 7.61 7.91 6.63
N LEU A 109 7.71 9.23 6.75
CA LEU A 109 8.53 9.90 7.77
C LEU A 109 7.99 9.76 9.20
N VAL A 110 6.66 9.70 9.35
CA VAL A 110 6.02 9.46 10.66
C VAL A 110 6.39 8.09 11.25
N ARG A 111 6.81 7.12 10.41
CA ARG A 111 6.98 5.72 10.81
C ARG A 111 8.42 5.32 11.09
N THR A 112 9.40 5.97 10.47
CA THR A 112 10.83 5.69 10.66
C THR A 112 11.55 6.91 11.22
N PRO A 113 11.25 7.34 12.46
CA PRO A 113 11.73 8.62 12.97
C PRO A 113 13.25 8.71 13.20
N MET A 114 13.98 7.59 13.23
CA MET A 114 15.41 7.57 13.58
C MET A 114 16.30 6.71 12.66
N LEU A 115 15.80 6.24 11.51
CA LEU A 115 16.58 5.39 10.60
C LEU A 115 16.57 5.97 9.18
N ARG A 116 17.71 6.58 8.86
CA ARG A 116 18.32 6.85 7.54
C ARG A 116 18.20 8.27 6.96
N GLU A 117 19.38 8.76 6.58
CA GLU A 117 19.62 9.62 5.42
C GLU A 117 18.65 9.26 4.31
N MET A 118 18.02 10.28 3.72
CA MET A 118 17.05 10.24 2.62
C MET A 118 17.29 9.05 1.67
N SER A 119 16.65 7.92 1.97
CA SER A 119 16.75 6.74 1.13
C SER A 119 15.78 6.96 -0.03
N HIS A 120 16.34 7.38 -1.17
CA HIS A 120 15.73 7.47 -2.50
C HIS A 120 15.16 6.12 -3.03
N VAL A 121 14.81 5.19 -2.14
CA VAL A 121 14.44 3.80 -2.44
C VAL A 121 13.08 3.71 -3.13
N SER A 122 12.21 4.72 -2.96
CA SER A 122 10.91 4.79 -3.64
C SER A 122 10.99 4.98 -5.16
N ASN A 123 12.15 5.39 -5.70
CA ASN A 123 12.34 5.68 -7.13
C ASN A 123 13.38 4.79 -7.81
N LEU A 124 13.92 3.78 -7.12
CA LEU A 124 14.81 2.81 -7.79
C LEU A 124 13.99 1.99 -8.79
N PRO A 125 14.43 1.90 -10.07
CA PRO A 125 13.73 1.09 -11.05
C PRO A 125 13.71 -0.36 -10.57
N ARG A 126 12.50 -0.87 -10.29
CA ARG A 126 12.28 -2.28 -10.01
C ARG A 126 11.96 -3.02 -11.30
N ARG A 127 12.49 -4.23 -11.42
CA ARG A 127 12.12 -5.16 -12.50
C ARG A 127 10.72 -5.70 -12.28
N ALA A 128 10.36 -6.00 -11.03
CA ALA A 128 9.09 -6.65 -10.72
C ALA A 128 7.89 -5.71 -10.90
N LYS A 129 6.81 -6.21 -11.53
CA LYS A 129 5.46 -5.65 -11.30
C LYS A 129 4.90 -6.24 -10.00
N VAL A 130 4.36 -5.40 -9.12
CA VAL A 130 3.88 -5.77 -7.78
C VAL A 130 2.37 -5.61 -7.68
N PHE A 131 1.69 -6.71 -7.35
CA PHE A 131 0.25 -6.80 -7.17
C PHE A 131 -0.07 -7.13 -5.72
N ALA A 132 -0.69 -6.20 -4.99
CA ALA A 132 -1.12 -6.44 -3.63
C ALA A 132 -2.61 -6.80 -3.61
N LEU A 133 -2.96 -7.94 -3.03
CA LEU A 133 -4.33 -8.41 -2.90
C LEU A 133 -4.79 -8.19 -1.47
N GLY A 134 -5.82 -7.36 -1.32
CA GLY A 134 -6.50 -7.15 -0.06
C GLY A 134 -7.96 -7.52 -0.20
N SER A 135 -8.64 -7.81 0.91
CA SER A 135 -10.06 -8.11 0.90
C SER A 135 -10.88 -7.20 1.77
N ALA A 136 -12.11 -6.92 1.34
CA ALA A 136 -13.03 -6.08 2.09
C ALA A 136 -13.47 -6.71 3.42
N GLY A 137 -13.29 -8.02 3.58
CA GLY A 137 -13.62 -8.73 4.80
C GLY A 137 -13.08 -10.15 4.83
N THR A 138 -13.48 -10.89 5.86
CA THR A 138 -13.12 -12.30 6.02
C THR A 138 -13.86 -13.19 5.03
N HIS A 139 -13.27 -14.36 4.73
CA HIS A 139 -13.88 -15.43 3.92
C HIS A 139 -14.30 -15.00 2.50
N THR A 140 -13.54 -14.07 1.91
CA THR A 140 -13.68 -13.59 0.53
C THR A 140 -12.95 -14.45 -0.50
N GLY A 141 -12.06 -15.34 -0.04
CA GLY A 141 -11.16 -16.12 -0.90
C GLY A 141 -9.89 -15.37 -1.33
N CYS A 142 -9.50 -14.31 -0.61
CA CYS A 142 -8.32 -13.48 -0.90
C CYS A 142 -7.05 -14.31 -1.10
N THR A 143 -6.66 -15.07 -0.07
CA THR A 143 -5.46 -15.92 -0.08
C THR A 143 -5.51 -16.95 -1.19
N SER A 144 -6.65 -17.62 -1.39
CA SER A 144 -6.79 -18.59 -2.47
C SER A 144 -6.66 -17.96 -3.86
N ILE A 145 -7.19 -16.76 -4.07
CA ILE A 145 -6.99 -16.02 -5.32
C ILE A 145 -5.52 -15.61 -5.45
N ALA A 146 -4.86 -15.11 -4.40
CA ALA A 146 -3.46 -14.72 -4.42
C ALA A 146 -2.54 -15.90 -4.80
N MET A 147 -2.74 -17.06 -4.17
CA MET A 147 -1.99 -18.29 -4.46
C MET A 147 -2.17 -18.73 -5.91
N ASN A 148 -3.42 -18.81 -6.38
CA ASN A 148 -3.69 -19.24 -7.74
C ASN A 148 -3.23 -18.20 -8.78
N LEU A 149 -3.35 -16.91 -8.48
CA LEU A 149 -2.85 -15.85 -9.36
C LEU A 149 -1.32 -15.92 -9.50
N ALA A 150 -0.60 -16.11 -8.39
CA ALA A 150 0.84 -16.27 -8.41
C ALA A 150 1.28 -17.50 -9.23
N MET A 151 0.54 -18.61 -9.10
CA MET A 151 0.77 -19.80 -9.91
C MET A 151 0.51 -19.53 -11.40
N GLU A 152 -0.61 -18.90 -11.77
CA GLU A 152 -0.92 -18.55 -13.16
C GLU A 152 0.13 -17.61 -13.77
N LEU A 153 0.63 -16.63 -13.03
CA LEU A 153 1.74 -15.77 -13.47
C LEU A 153 3.03 -16.57 -13.68
N SER A 154 3.31 -17.55 -12.81
CA SER A 154 4.54 -18.36 -12.88
C SER A 154 4.58 -19.28 -14.10
N VAL A 155 3.43 -19.85 -14.50
CA VAL A 155 3.33 -20.75 -15.65
C VAL A 155 3.36 -20.01 -16.99
N GLN A 156 3.23 -18.69 -16.99
CA GLN A 156 3.55 -17.83 -18.14
C GLN A 156 5.08 -17.68 -18.36
N GLY A 157 5.90 -18.40 -17.60
CA GLY A 157 7.37 -18.39 -17.74
C GLY A 157 8.06 -17.23 -17.01
N LYS A 158 7.37 -16.58 -16.06
CA LYS A 158 7.83 -15.37 -15.36
C LYS A 158 8.18 -15.69 -13.92
N THR A 159 9.33 -15.22 -13.44
CA THR A 159 9.73 -15.45 -12.05
C THR A 159 8.78 -14.70 -11.12
N THR A 160 8.07 -15.45 -10.28
CA THR A 160 6.98 -14.93 -9.44
C THR A 160 7.26 -15.22 -7.97
N LEU A 161 7.10 -14.22 -7.13
CA LEU A 161 7.13 -14.35 -5.67
C LEU A 161 5.73 -14.14 -5.10
N LEU A 162 5.24 -15.07 -4.28
CA LEU A 162 4.06 -14.90 -3.45
C LEU A 162 4.47 -14.59 -2.02
N ILE A 163 4.04 -13.45 -1.49
CA ILE A 163 4.29 -13.02 -0.12
C ILE A 163 3.00 -13.17 0.68
N ASP A 164 3.01 -14.00 1.72
CA ASP A 164 1.99 -13.99 2.77
C ASP A 164 2.29 -12.84 3.74
N ALA A 165 1.47 -11.79 3.67
CA ALA A 165 1.52 -10.64 4.55
C ALA A 165 0.23 -10.52 5.38
N ASN A 166 -0.54 -11.61 5.51
CA ASN A 166 -1.72 -11.66 6.35
C ASN A 166 -1.32 -12.02 7.79
N PHE A 167 -0.64 -11.10 8.47
CA PHE A 167 -0.06 -11.31 9.81
C PHE A 167 -1.03 -11.83 10.88
N ARG A 168 -2.33 -11.59 10.72
CA ARG A 168 -3.34 -12.03 11.70
C ARG A 168 -3.76 -13.48 11.50
N ALA A 169 -3.57 -14.02 10.30
CA ALA A 169 -3.96 -15.35 9.91
C ALA A 169 -3.12 -15.79 8.69
N PRO A 170 -1.79 -15.96 8.84
CA PRO A 170 -0.95 -16.49 7.79
C PRO A 170 -1.43 -17.91 7.47
N SER A 171 -1.49 -18.25 6.19
CA SER A 171 -2.09 -19.52 5.77
C SER A 171 -1.56 -20.06 4.45
N VAL A 172 -0.76 -19.30 3.69
CA VAL A 172 -0.24 -19.76 2.39
C VAL A 172 0.61 -21.03 2.56
N PHE A 173 1.51 -21.05 3.55
CA PHE A 173 2.34 -22.21 3.84
C PHE A 173 1.53 -23.44 4.22
N GLU A 174 0.53 -23.27 5.09
CA GLU A 174 -0.35 -24.35 5.53
C GLU A 174 -1.19 -24.92 4.37
N LEU A 175 -1.76 -24.04 3.53
CA LEU A 175 -2.54 -24.43 2.36
C LEU A 175 -1.71 -25.18 1.30
N LEU A 176 -0.39 -25.01 1.30
CA LEU A 176 0.54 -25.75 0.42
C LEU A 176 1.25 -26.91 1.13
N SER A 177 0.85 -27.28 2.35
CA SER A 177 1.52 -28.31 3.17
C SER A 177 3.01 -28.09 3.40
N MET A 178 3.44 -26.84 3.40
CA MET A 178 4.84 -26.50 3.58
C MET A 178 5.13 -26.11 5.02
N ARG A 179 6.30 -26.52 5.51
CA ARG A 179 6.77 -26.05 6.81
C ARG A 179 7.38 -24.67 6.65
N ASN A 180 6.87 -23.71 7.41
CA ASN A 180 7.57 -22.46 7.64
C ASN A 180 8.49 -22.64 8.85
N THR A 181 9.75 -22.25 8.71
CA THR A 181 10.74 -22.25 9.79
C THR A 181 11.10 -20.79 9.98
N GLU A 182 10.90 -20.24 11.18
CA GLU A 182 11.08 -18.80 11.47
C GLU A 182 12.48 -18.27 11.12
N SER A 183 13.46 -19.16 10.95
CA SER A 183 14.83 -18.88 10.53
C SER A 183 15.05 -18.75 9.02
N ASP A 184 14.06 -19.03 8.16
CA ASP A 184 14.25 -18.99 6.71
C ASP A 184 14.15 -17.56 6.16
N LEU A 185 15.30 -16.91 6.02
CA LEU A 185 15.44 -15.60 5.37
C LEU A 185 15.39 -15.66 3.83
N LEU A 186 15.23 -16.86 3.28
CA LEU A 186 15.28 -17.16 1.85
C LEU A 186 13.89 -17.47 1.30
N TRP A 187 13.69 -17.10 0.03
CA TRP A 187 12.49 -17.45 -0.72
C TRP A 187 12.40 -18.97 -0.89
N LYS A 188 11.24 -19.56 -0.60
CA LYS A 188 11.03 -21.00 -0.77
C LYS A 188 10.44 -21.29 -2.15
N LYS A 189 11.20 -21.98 -2.99
CA LYS A 189 10.75 -22.38 -4.31
C LYS A 189 9.73 -23.52 -4.21
N VAL A 190 8.54 -23.32 -4.78
CA VAL A 190 7.42 -24.30 -4.76
C VAL A 190 7.05 -24.82 -6.14
N ALA A 191 7.36 -24.05 -7.19
CA ALA A 191 7.23 -24.48 -8.59
C ALA A 191 8.40 -23.92 -9.42
N PRO A 192 8.58 -24.32 -10.69
CA PRO A 192 9.73 -23.91 -11.51
C PRO A 192 10.01 -22.40 -11.51
N ASN A 193 8.95 -21.58 -11.53
CA ASN A 193 9.03 -20.11 -11.52
C ASN A 193 8.26 -19.47 -10.36
N LEU A 194 7.84 -20.25 -9.36
CA LEU A 194 7.10 -19.74 -8.20
C LEU A 194 7.91 -19.96 -6.92
N SER A 195 8.20 -18.86 -6.24
CA SER A 195 8.70 -18.86 -4.88
C SER A 195 7.67 -18.25 -3.94
N ILE A 196 7.70 -18.63 -2.68
CA ILE A 196 6.87 -18.04 -1.64
C ILE A 196 7.70 -17.53 -0.46
N PHE A 197 7.12 -16.60 0.28
CA PHE A 197 7.68 -16.05 1.50
C PHE A 197 6.58 -15.63 2.46
N GLU A 198 6.81 -15.74 3.77
CA GLU A 198 5.90 -15.22 4.79
C GLU A 198 6.61 -14.11 5.55
N ILE A 199 5.98 -12.94 5.63
CA ILE A 199 6.54 -11.86 6.44
C ILE A 199 6.13 -12.11 7.90
N THR A 200 7.11 -12.27 8.78
CA THR A 200 6.89 -12.32 10.23
C THR A 200 7.21 -10.97 10.87
N GLN A 201 7.04 -10.88 12.20
CA GLN A 201 7.42 -9.67 12.94
C GLN A 201 8.89 -9.27 12.73
N ALA A 202 9.79 -10.25 12.59
CA ALA A 202 11.22 -10.00 12.42
C ALA A 202 11.51 -9.25 11.11
N GLN A 203 10.85 -9.62 10.00
CA GLN A 203 11.09 -9.01 8.70
C GLN A 203 10.24 -7.77 8.42
N ALA A 204 9.22 -7.50 9.24
CA ALA A 204 8.33 -6.36 9.01
C ALA A 204 9.04 -5.00 9.11
N ALA A 205 10.07 -4.89 9.96
CA ALA A 205 10.90 -3.69 10.06
C ALA A 205 11.77 -3.48 8.81
N GLU A 206 12.04 -4.54 8.04
CA GLU A 206 12.89 -4.56 6.85
C GLU A 206 12.07 -4.64 5.55
N THR A 207 10.78 -4.29 5.60
CA THR A 207 9.86 -4.40 4.45
C THR A 207 10.43 -3.72 3.19
N ASP A 208 11.02 -2.53 3.31
CA ASP A 208 11.59 -1.82 2.15
C ASP A 208 12.76 -2.59 1.51
N GLU A 209 13.65 -3.15 2.34
CA GLU A 209 14.80 -3.92 1.86
C GLU A 209 14.36 -5.25 1.24
N LEU A 210 13.40 -5.92 1.90
CA LEU A 210 12.77 -7.14 1.41
C LEU A 210 12.14 -6.91 0.03
N MET A 211 11.35 -5.84 -0.11
CA MET A 211 10.67 -5.53 -1.36
C MET A 211 11.63 -5.05 -2.45
N MET A 212 12.71 -4.36 -2.09
CA MET A 212 13.78 -4.01 -3.03
C MET A 212 14.50 -5.27 -3.55
N ARG A 213 14.81 -6.23 -2.68
CA ARG A 213 15.41 -7.52 -3.07
C ARG A 213 14.47 -8.29 -4.00
N ALA A 214 13.20 -8.42 -3.61
CA ALA A 214 12.17 -9.05 -4.44
C ALA A 214 12.01 -8.34 -5.80
N GLY A 215 12.04 -7.00 -5.80
CA GLY A 215 11.92 -6.17 -7.00
C GLY A 215 13.07 -6.33 -8.01
N LYS A 216 14.21 -6.87 -7.58
CA LYS A 216 15.37 -7.18 -8.44
C LYS A 216 15.34 -8.61 -8.98
N GLU A 217 14.89 -9.57 -8.15
CA GLU A 217 14.97 -11.00 -8.44
C GLU A 217 13.77 -11.54 -9.26
N PHE A 218 12.59 -10.92 -9.11
CA PHE A 218 11.35 -11.43 -9.69
C PHE A 218 10.81 -10.52 -10.80
N ASP A 219 10.10 -11.13 -11.76
CA ASP A 219 9.26 -10.42 -12.74
C ASP A 219 7.95 -9.95 -12.11
N TYR A 220 7.40 -10.76 -11.18
CA TYR A 220 6.17 -10.46 -10.47
C TYR A 220 6.29 -10.71 -8.97
N VAL A 221 5.68 -9.83 -8.19
CA VAL A 221 5.45 -10.06 -6.76
C VAL A 221 3.95 -9.94 -6.47
N VAL A 222 3.39 -10.99 -5.88
CA VAL A 222 2.01 -11.06 -5.43
C VAL A 222 2.02 -11.00 -3.90
N ILE A 223 1.33 -10.04 -3.31
CA ILE A 223 1.28 -9.87 -1.85
C ILE A 223 -0.13 -10.17 -1.35
N ASP A 224 -0.31 -11.20 -0.53
CA ASP A 224 -1.56 -11.44 0.19
C ASP A 224 -1.60 -10.61 1.47
N LEU A 225 -2.37 -9.52 1.47
CA LEU A 225 -2.56 -8.64 2.64
C LEU A 225 -3.66 -9.16 3.58
N GLY A 226 -4.39 -10.20 3.19
CA GLY A 226 -5.59 -10.65 3.90
C GLY A 226 -6.70 -9.60 3.90
N SER A 227 -7.35 -9.39 5.04
CA SER A 227 -8.41 -8.38 5.17
C SER A 227 -7.81 -6.99 5.30
N ILE A 228 -8.24 -6.05 4.47
CA ILE A 228 -7.94 -4.61 4.56
C ILE A 228 -9.07 -3.82 5.23
N ALA A 229 -10.00 -4.49 5.90
CA ALA A 229 -10.99 -3.81 6.72
C ALA A 229 -10.28 -2.92 7.77
N GLY A 230 -10.72 -1.66 7.86
CA GLY A 230 -10.09 -0.64 8.69
C GLY A 230 -8.75 -0.12 8.13
N LEU A 231 -8.63 -0.06 6.79
CA LEU A 231 -7.42 0.40 6.10
C LEU A 231 -6.94 1.78 6.57
N SER A 232 -7.83 2.74 6.82
CA SER A 232 -7.45 4.08 7.32
C SER A 232 -6.63 4.00 8.60
N ASN A 233 -7.10 3.21 9.58
CA ASN A 233 -6.37 3.01 10.83
C ASN A 233 -4.98 2.44 10.54
N ARG A 234 -4.85 1.44 9.66
CA ARG A 234 -3.55 0.84 9.29
C ARG A 234 -2.62 1.80 8.57
N LEU A 235 -3.15 2.66 7.70
CA LEU A 235 -2.38 3.67 6.98
C LEU A 235 -1.90 4.81 7.89
N THR A 236 -2.45 4.94 9.08
CA THR A 236 -1.93 5.83 10.14
C THR A 236 -1.20 5.09 11.26
N ASP A 237 -1.31 3.76 11.30
CA ASP A 237 -0.73 2.91 12.33
C ASP A 237 0.80 2.81 12.13
N ARG A 238 1.52 2.82 13.26
CA ARG A 238 2.98 2.64 13.33
C ARG A 238 3.37 1.20 13.67
N ARG A 239 2.41 0.32 13.94
CA ARG A 239 2.68 -1.09 14.22
C ARG A 239 3.18 -1.80 12.96
N TRP A 240 4.11 -2.72 13.17
CA TRP A 240 4.73 -3.55 12.12
C TRP A 240 3.71 -4.29 11.24
N THR A 241 2.54 -4.64 11.79
CA THR A 241 1.44 -5.32 11.06
C THR A 241 0.81 -4.47 9.96
N SER A 242 1.09 -3.17 9.92
CA SER A 242 0.59 -2.24 8.90
C SER A 242 1.66 -1.82 7.88
N THR A 243 2.93 -2.21 8.08
CA THR A 243 4.05 -1.79 7.22
C THR A 243 3.85 -2.27 5.79
N THR A 244 3.64 -3.58 5.57
CA THR A 244 3.47 -4.14 4.22
C THR A 244 2.19 -3.67 3.53
N THR A 245 1.07 -3.53 4.27
CA THR A 245 -0.17 -2.98 3.72
C THR A 245 0.04 -1.55 3.23
N THR A 246 0.78 -0.75 3.98
CA THR A 246 1.04 0.63 3.59
C THR A 246 2.01 0.72 2.43
N TRP A 247 3.12 -0.02 2.51
CA TRP A 247 4.07 -0.14 1.41
C TRP A 247 3.33 -0.49 0.11
N SER A 248 2.37 -1.42 0.19
CA SER A 248 1.54 -1.80 -0.94
C SER A 248 0.67 -0.66 -1.48
N CYS A 249 0.05 0.14 -0.61
CA CYS A 249 -0.77 1.28 -1.04
C CYS A 249 0.05 2.39 -1.70
N ASP A 250 1.31 2.55 -1.29
CA ASP A 250 2.17 3.64 -1.73
C ASP A 250 3.07 3.25 -2.92
N LEU A 251 3.48 1.99 -3.01
CA LEU A 251 4.53 1.55 -3.94
C LEU A 251 4.14 0.35 -4.80
N ALA A 252 3.06 -0.40 -4.54
CA ALA A 252 2.64 -1.45 -5.46
C ALA A 252 2.11 -0.86 -6.78
N ASP A 253 2.22 -1.60 -7.89
CA ASP A 253 1.65 -1.17 -9.17
C ASP A 253 0.12 -1.18 -9.11
N GLN A 254 -0.45 -2.19 -8.43
CA GLN A 254 -1.88 -2.30 -8.22
C GLN A 254 -2.23 -2.83 -6.83
N LEU A 255 -3.27 -2.24 -6.23
CA LEU A 255 -4.01 -2.78 -5.09
C LEU A 255 -5.31 -3.39 -5.60
N ILE A 256 -5.42 -4.71 -5.52
CA ILE A 256 -6.58 -5.49 -5.97
C ILE A 256 -7.45 -5.81 -4.75
N VAL A 257 -8.65 -5.24 -4.70
CA VAL A 257 -9.60 -5.42 -3.60
C VAL A 257 -10.62 -6.51 -3.95
N ILE A 258 -10.65 -7.55 -3.12
CA ILE A 258 -11.53 -8.71 -3.28
C ILE A 258 -12.74 -8.56 -2.34
N SER A 259 -13.94 -8.74 -2.87
CA SER A 259 -15.16 -8.89 -2.06
C SER A 259 -16.13 -9.88 -2.67
N ARG A 260 -17.18 -10.21 -1.93
CA ARG A 260 -18.24 -11.13 -2.30
C ARG A 260 -19.55 -10.39 -2.59
N PRO A 261 -20.46 -10.99 -3.37
CA PRO A 261 -21.77 -10.42 -3.66
C PRO A 261 -22.80 -10.60 -2.54
N ASP A 262 -22.46 -11.28 -1.45
CA ASP A 262 -23.38 -11.52 -0.33
C ASP A 262 -23.59 -10.25 0.52
N LEU A 263 -24.63 -10.26 1.36
CA LEU A 263 -25.02 -9.11 2.18
C LEU A 263 -23.85 -8.50 2.97
N LEU A 264 -23.06 -9.37 3.62
CA LEU A 264 -21.91 -8.94 4.40
C LEU A 264 -20.75 -8.46 3.52
N GLY A 265 -20.47 -9.13 2.39
CA GLY A 265 -19.46 -8.71 1.44
C GLY A 265 -19.75 -7.32 0.86
N VAL A 266 -21.00 -7.05 0.50
CA VAL A 266 -21.45 -5.73 0.00
C VAL A 266 -21.30 -4.66 1.08
N SER A 267 -21.83 -4.89 2.29
CA SER A 267 -21.73 -3.92 3.39
C SER A 267 -20.28 -3.58 3.76
N ARG A 268 -19.40 -4.59 3.77
CA ARG A 268 -17.98 -4.40 4.07
C ARG A 268 -17.24 -3.69 2.93
N LEU A 269 -17.56 -4.01 1.68
CA LEU A 269 -16.98 -3.33 0.53
C LEU A 269 -17.37 -1.86 0.48
N GLN A 270 -18.62 -1.52 0.81
CA GLN A 270 -19.04 -0.13 0.93
C GLN A 270 -18.14 0.65 1.89
N LYS A 271 -17.88 0.11 3.09
CA LYS A 271 -16.97 0.72 4.07
C LYS A 271 -15.56 0.88 3.50
N VAL A 272 -15.04 -0.13 2.80
CA VAL A 272 -13.72 -0.02 2.16
C VAL A 272 -13.70 1.05 1.09
N ILE A 273 -14.76 1.21 0.29
CA ILE A 273 -14.83 2.24 -0.75
C ILE A 273 -14.90 3.64 -0.15
N GLU A 274 -15.67 3.83 0.92
CA GLU A 274 -15.69 5.09 1.68
C GLU A 274 -14.28 5.44 2.21
N LEU A 275 -13.56 4.44 2.73
CA LEU A 275 -12.17 4.61 3.18
C LEU A 275 -11.22 4.95 2.03
N LEU A 276 -11.29 4.22 0.90
CA LEU A 276 -10.45 4.45 -0.27
C LEU A 276 -10.71 5.83 -0.91
N ALA A 277 -11.96 6.31 -0.87
CA ALA A 277 -12.32 7.62 -1.39
C ALA A 277 -11.75 8.77 -0.54
N GLN A 278 -11.55 8.54 0.76
CA GLN A 278 -11.01 9.53 1.70
C GLN A 278 -9.50 9.42 1.88
N THR A 279 -8.90 8.29 1.48
CA THR A 279 -7.48 8.03 1.70
C THR A 279 -6.70 8.15 0.42
N SER A 280 -5.63 8.95 0.44
CA SER A 280 -4.75 9.03 -0.73
C SER A 280 -3.90 7.76 -0.87
N ILE A 281 -4.05 7.10 -2.02
CA ILE A 281 -3.38 5.84 -2.38
C ILE A 281 -2.73 6.03 -3.76
N LYS A 282 -1.47 5.62 -3.91
CA LYS A 282 -0.74 5.70 -5.18
C LYS A 282 -0.96 4.49 -6.06
N ALA A 283 -1.04 3.31 -5.46
CA ALA A 283 -1.30 2.07 -6.18
C ALA A 283 -2.62 2.16 -6.96
N LYS A 284 -2.61 1.70 -8.23
CA LYS A 284 -3.84 1.69 -9.03
C LYS A 284 -4.84 0.73 -8.41
N LEU A 285 -6.09 1.16 -8.29
CA LEU A 285 -7.14 0.35 -7.69
C LEU A 285 -7.78 -0.59 -8.70
N SER A 286 -7.91 -1.85 -8.33
CA SER A 286 -8.58 -2.89 -9.11
C SER A 286 -9.54 -3.64 -8.18
N PHE A 287 -10.66 -4.15 -8.69
CA PHE A 287 -11.63 -4.88 -7.87
C PHE A 287 -11.97 -6.24 -8.47
N VAL A 288 -12.10 -7.24 -7.60
CA VAL A 288 -12.53 -8.59 -7.96
C VAL A 288 -13.73 -8.99 -7.10
N MET A 289 -14.88 -9.20 -7.75
CA MET A 289 -16.04 -9.83 -7.13
C MET A 289 -15.86 -11.35 -7.18
N ASN A 290 -15.44 -11.95 -6.08
CA ASN A 290 -15.32 -13.40 -5.99
C ASN A 290 -16.65 -14.06 -5.63
N MET A 291 -16.81 -15.33 -6.00
CA MET A 291 -17.99 -16.15 -5.72
C MET A 291 -19.29 -15.61 -6.35
N LYS A 292 -19.20 -15.02 -7.54
CA LYS A 292 -20.36 -14.60 -8.34
C LYS A 292 -21.30 -15.81 -8.57
N THR A 293 -22.60 -15.64 -8.34
CA THR A 293 -23.57 -16.68 -8.63
C THR A 293 -23.79 -16.85 -10.14
N SER A 294 -24.23 -18.03 -10.59
CA SER A 294 -24.50 -18.25 -12.01
C SER A 294 -25.83 -17.63 -12.47
N GLY A 295 -25.92 -17.34 -13.77
CA GLY A 295 -27.15 -16.88 -14.41
C GLY A 295 -27.54 -15.45 -14.05
N LYS A 296 -28.84 -15.11 -14.22
CA LYS A 296 -29.36 -13.74 -14.08
C LYS A 296 -29.07 -13.11 -12.72
N LYS A 297 -29.05 -13.91 -11.64
CA LYS A 297 -28.72 -13.44 -10.29
C LYS A 297 -27.29 -12.89 -10.24
N GLY A 298 -26.33 -13.60 -10.83
CA GLY A 298 -24.93 -13.16 -10.93
C GLY A 298 -24.76 -11.85 -11.67
N GLU A 299 -25.50 -11.64 -12.76
CA GLU A 299 -25.45 -10.39 -13.51
C GLU A 299 -25.96 -9.20 -12.68
N VAL A 300 -27.01 -9.40 -11.88
CA VAL A 300 -27.49 -8.38 -10.94
C VAL A 300 -26.46 -8.10 -9.84
N GLU A 301 -25.81 -9.13 -9.31
CA GLU A 301 -24.73 -9.00 -8.33
C GLU A 301 -23.55 -8.19 -8.90
N LEU A 302 -23.13 -8.49 -10.13
CA LEU A 302 -22.04 -7.79 -10.82
C LEU A 302 -22.41 -6.33 -11.10
N ALA A 303 -23.62 -6.05 -11.57
CA ALA A 303 -24.07 -4.69 -11.82
C ALA A 303 -24.03 -3.83 -10.54
N LYS A 304 -24.48 -4.37 -9.40
CA LYS A 304 -24.39 -3.70 -8.09
C LYS A 304 -22.95 -3.47 -7.66
N PHE A 305 -22.08 -4.47 -7.86
CA PHE A 305 -20.67 -4.37 -7.54
C PHE A 305 -19.94 -3.28 -8.35
N MET A 306 -20.21 -3.21 -9.65
CA MET A 306 -19.66 -2.16 -10.53
C MET A 306 -20.16 -0.78 -10.14
N ALA A 307 -21.46 -0.63 -9.87
CA ALA A 307 -22.03 0.64 -9.42
C ALA A 307 -21.38 1.13 -8.12
N MET A 308 -21.17 0.22 -7.16
CA MET A 308 -20.58 0.54 -5.88
C MET A 308 -19.11 0.95 -5.99
N THR A 309 -18.32 0.30 -6.87
CA THR A 309 -16.87 0.56 -7.03
C THR A 309 -16.55 1.74 -7.96
N SER A 310 -17.49 2.16 -8.81
CA SER A 310 -17.31 3.26 -9.77
C SER A 310 -16.76 4.58 -9.17
N PRO A 311 -17.21 5.05 -7.98
CA PRO A 311 -16.75 6.33 -7.42
C PRO A 311 -15.24 6.45 -7.19
N VAL A 312 -14.55 5.33 -6.94
CA VAL A 312 -13.09 5.30 -6.74
C VAL A 312 -12.31 5.07 -8.05
N LYS A 313 -13.00 5.14 -9.21
CA LYS A 313 -12.44 5.09 -10.56
C LYS A 313 -11.40 3.96 -10.74
N PRO A 314 -11.80 2.70 -10.52
CA PRO A 314 -10.86 1.59 -10.59
C PRO A 314 -10.31 1.41 -12.00
N MET A 315 -9.05 1.01 -12.09
CA MET A 315 -8.40 0.61 -13.33
C MET A 315 -9.13 -0.58 -13.98
N ARG A 316 -9.66 -1.50 -13.18
CA ARG A 316 -10.42 -2.66 -13.65
C ARG A 316 -11.37 -3.19 -12.59
N VAL A 317 -12.45 -3.80 -13.07
CA VAL A 317 -13.42 -4.55 -12.26
C VAL A 317 -13.65 -5.91 -12.90
N LYS A 318 -13.48 -6.98 -12.12
CA LYS A 318 -13.62 -8.38 -12.56
C LYS A 318 -14.55 -9.16 -11.66
N SER A 319 -15.05 -10.28 -12.17
CA SER A 319 -15.80 -11.24 -11.37
C SER A 319 -15.29 -12.66 -11.60
N ILE A 320 -15.27 -13.45 -10.54
CA ILE A 320 -14.95 -14.87 -10.57
C ILE A 320 -16.20 -15.64 -10.12
N ASN A 321 -16.66 -16.56 -10.96
CA ASN A 321 -17.82 -17.38 -10.64
C ASN A 321 -17.54 -18.31 -9.47
N LYS A 322 -18.56 -18.63 -8.69
CA LYS A 322 -18.45 -19.60 -7.60
C LYS A 322 -18.25 -21.01 -8.16
N ASP A 323 -17.15 -21.66 -7.80
CA ASP A 323 -16.90 -23.08 -8.02
C ASP A 323 -16.38 -23.72 -6.72
N SER A 324 -17.29 -23.99 -5.79
CA SER A 324 -16.91 -24.53 -4.48
C SER A 324 -16.28 -25.92 -4.58
N ARG A 325 -16.65 -26.72 -5.58
CA ARG A 325 -16.11 -28.08 -5.72
C ARG A 325 -14.63 -28.03 -6.10
N ALA A 326 -14.27 -27.23 -7.11
CA ALA A 326 -12.87 -27.10 -7.52
C ALA A 326 -12.01 -26.48 -6.40
N MET A 327 -12.51 -25.46 -5.70
CA MET A 327 -11.79 -24.84 -4.59
C MET A 327 -11.57 -25.79 -3.41
N LEU A 328 -12.59 -26.57 -3.04
CA LEU A 328 -12.47 -27.56 -1.96
C LEU A 328 -11.49 -28.67 -2.34
N ALA A 329 -11.58 -29.21 -3.56
CA ALA A 329 -10.64 -30.23 -4.03
C ALA A 329 -9.19 -29.73 -3.98
N ALA A 330 -8.94 -28.51 -4.47
CA ALA A 330 -7.60 -27.89 -4.39
C ALA A 330 -7.11 -27.74 -2.94
N GLN A 331 -7.99 -27.33 -2.03
CA GLN A 331 -7.66 -27.20 -0.62
C GLN A 331 -7.40 -28.56 0.06
N ASP A 332 -8.21 -29.57 -0.22
CA ASP A 332 -8.07 -30.92 0.33
C ASP A 332 -6.75 -31.57 -0.14
N GLU A 333 -6.39 -31.35 -1.40
CA GLU A 333 -5.11 -31.80 -1.98
C GLU A 333 -3.92 -30.89 -1.61
N ARG A 334 -4.16 -29.78 -0.91
CA ARG A 334 -3.14 -28.78 -0.54
C ARG A 334 -2.32 -28.28 -1.73
N ALA A 335 -3.03 -28.00 -2.82
CA ALA A 335 -2.45 -27.65 -4.11
C ALA A 335 -3.23 -26.50 -4.75
N THR A 336 -2.68 -25.94 -5.83
CA THR A 336 -3.34 -24.90 -6.62
C THR A 336 -4.34 -25.51 -7.61
N LEU A 337 -5.22 -24.68 -8.17
CA LEU A 337 -6.22 -25.11 -9.15
C LEU A 337 -5.60 -25.61 -10.45
N ILE A 338 -4.40 -25.13 -10.81
CA ILE A 338 -3.72 -25.64 -12.00
C ILE A 338 -3.32 -27.10 -11.81
N GLU A 339 -2.92 -27.48 -10.60
CA GLU A 339 -2.47 -28.84 -10.27
C GLU A 339 -3.64 -29.82 -10.12
N THR A 340 -4.79 -29.34 -9.62
CA THR A 340 -5.93 -30.20 -9.27
C THR A 340 -7.05 -30.20 -10.32
N ASN A 341 -7.27 -29.08 -11.01
CA ASN A 341 -8.36 -28.96 -11.98
C ASN A 341 -8.12 -27.85 -13.02
N GLU A 342 -7.28 -28.15 -14.01
CA GLU A 342 -6.94 -27.25 -15.11
C GLU A 342 -8.15 -26.72 -15.91
N ARG A 343 -9.28 -27.43 -15.88
CA ARG A 343 -10.51 -27.08 -16.62
C ARG A 343 -11.48 -26.24 -15.80
N SER A 344 -11.20 -26.02 -14.51
CA SER A 344 -12.03 -25.22 -13.60
C SER A 344 -12.33 -23.84 -14.16
N THR A 345 -13.59 -23.41 -14.02
CA THR A 345 -14.02 -22.07 -14.45
C THR A 345 -13.38 -20.96 -13.62
N VAL A 346 -13.15 -21.22 -12.32
CA VAL A 346 -12.41 -20.31 -11.44
C VAL A 346 -10.97 -20.17 -11.89
N ARG A 347 -10.30 -21.29 -12.20
CA ARG A 347 -8.91 -21.29 -12.69
C ARG A 347 -8.78 -20.45 -13.96
N LYS A 348 -9.67 -20.68 -14.94
CA LYS A 348 -9.69 -19.89 -16.19
C LYS A 348 -9.89 -18.40 -15.95
N SER A 349 -10.81 -18.03 -15.04
CA SER A 349 -11.04 -16.62 -14.68
C SER A 349 -9.81 -15.97 -14.03
N ILE A 350 -9.06 -16.73 -13.21
CA ILE A 350 -7.81 -16.26 -12.59
C ILE A 350 -6.69 -16.16 -13.64
N ALA A 351 -6.61 -17.10 -14.59
CA ALA A 351 -5.65 -17.06 -15.70
C ALA A 351 -5.89 -15.87 -16.64
N GLU A 352 -7.15 -15.51 -16.90
CA GLU A 352 -7.52 -14.28 -17.61
C GLU A 352 -7.06 -13.03 -16.84
N LEU A 353 -7.31 -12.99 -15.53
CA LEU A 353 -6.81 -11.90 -14.67
C LEU A 353 -5.27 -11.79 -14.72
N ALA A 354 -4.56 -12.91 -14.66
CA ALA A 354 -3.10 -12.96 -14.75
C ALA A 354 -2.60 -12.38 -16.09
N SER A 355 -3.25 -12.76 -17.19
CA SER A 355 -2.91 -12.29 -18.55
C SER A 355 -3.09 -10.78 -18.72
N GLU A 356 -4.12 -10.19 -18.10
CA GLU A 356 -4.34 -8.74 -18.11
C GLU A 356 -3.43 -7.96 -17.15
N LEU A 357 -2.82 -8.64 -16.17
CA LEU A 357 -1.84 -8.03 -15.28
C LEU A 357 -0.43 -8.06 -15.91
N SER A 358 -0.16 -9.06 -16.75
CA SER A 358 1.10 -9.20 -17.47
C SER A 358 1.21 -8.30 -18.70
N SER A 359 0.09 -8.02 -19.40
CA SER A 359 -0.01 -6.95 -20.40
C SER A 359 0.34 -5.59 -19.80
#